data_AF-A0A7T2LMQ1-F1
#
_entry.id   AF-A0A7T2LMQ1-F1
#
_cell.length_a   1.000
_cell.length_b   1.000
_cell.length_c   1.000
_cell.angle_alpha   90.00
_cell.angle_beta   90.00
_cell.angle_gamma   90.00
#
_symmetry.space_group_name_H-M   'P 1'
#
loop_
_entity.id
_entity.type
_entity.pdbx_description
1 polymer ?
#
loop_
_entity_poly.entity_id
_entity_poly.type
_entity_poly.pdbx_seq_one_letter_code
_entity_poly.pdbx_strand_id
1 'polypeptide(L)'
;MTPTEIAVAETMSRHGFKLPMEQIAPETAMSQDALIDGIDVDDFVWDLEAQFGSVVWSVPWGRFSDQTTSFRGCGCALLPFWTIWRVFWWPFEGRLIPLPKEAEERLTVRHLAKVLDEGAWCEPEEVLP
;
A
#
# COMPACT_ATOMS: atom_id res chain seq x y z
N MET A 1 -8.27 -3.20 19.88
CA MET A 1 -6.96 -3.29 19.22
C MET A 1 -5.96 -3.90 20.18
N THR A 2 -5.03 -4.70 19.69
CA THR A 2 -3.85 -5.17 20.45
C THR A 2 -2.83 -4.02 20.62
N PRO A 3 -1.85 -4.13 21.53
CA PRO A 3 -0.79 -3.11 21.66
C PRO A 3 -0.05 -2.85 20.34
N THR A 4 0.22 -3.92 19.57
CA THR A 4 0.88 -3.84 18.26
C THR A 4 -0.03 -3.17 17.22
N GLU A 5 -1.33 -3.48 17.19
CA GLU A 5 -2.29 -2.78 16.34
C GLU A 5 -2.38 -1.29 16.66
N ILE A 6 -2.30 -0.90 17.94
CA ILE A 6 -2.30 0.52 18.34
C ILE A 6 -1.05 1.23 17.83
N ALA A 7 0.14 0.64 18.00
CA ALA A 7 1.40 1.24 17.56
C ALA A 7 1.48 1.36 16.02
N VAL A 8 0.96 0.37 15.29
CA VAL A 8 0.82 0.45 13.83
C VAL A 8 -0.14 1.57 13.45
N ALA A 9 -1.30 1.66 14.10
CA ALA A 9 -2.29 2.71 13.84
C ALA A 9 -1.76 4.12 14.18
N GLU A 10 -1.02 4.29 15.26
CA GLU A 10 -0.35 5.55 15.62
C GLU A 10 0.68 5.96 14.56
N THR A 11 1.46 5.00 14.07
CA THR A 11 2.44 5.24 13.00
C THR A 11 1.73 5.57 11.68
N MET A 12 0.62 4.90 11.39
CA MET A 12 -0.20 5.16 10.21
C MET A 12 -0.86 6.55 10.27
N SER A 13 -1.31 6.99 11.45
CA SER A 13 -1.88 8.33 11.67
C SER A 13 -0.86 9.45 11.42
N ARG A 14 0.44 9.19 11.67
CA ARG A 14 1.53 10.16 11.46
C ARG A 14 1.93 10.31 10.00
N HIS A 15 1.94 9.22 9.24
CA HIS A 15 2.49 9.18 7.87
C HIS A 15 1.43 9.21 6.77
N GLY A 16 0.22 8.72 7.04
CA GLY A 16 -0.87 8.77 6.06
C GLY A 16 -1.46 10.16 5.88
N PHE A 17 -2.62 10.22 5.22
CA PHE A 17 -3.48 11.40 5.13
C PHE A 17 -4.10 11.72 6.50
N LYS A 18 -3.26 11.98 7.52
CA LYS A 18 -3.59 12.34 8.91
C LYS A 18 -4.93 11.79 9.39
N LEU A 19 -5.19 10.51 9.14
CA LEU A 19 -6.38 9.86 9.65
C LEU A 19 -6.29 9.94 11.16
N PRO A 20 -7.26 10.59 11.84
CA PRO A 20 -7.22 10.65 13.29
C PRO A 20 -7.31 9.23 13.83
N MET A 21 -6.59 8.95 14.91
CA MET A 21 -6.52 7.63 15.53
C MET A 21 -7.90 7.00 15.79
N GLU A 22 -8.90 7.84 16.06
CA GLU A 22 -10.30 7.46 16.29
C GLU A 22 -10.99 6.83 15.07
N GLN A 23 -10.50 7.10 13.86
CA GLN A 23 -11.00 6.57 12.58
C GLN A 23 -10.21 5.36 12.10
N ILE A 24 -9.10 5.05 12.76
CA ILE A 24 -8.30 3.88 12.42
C ILE A 24 -8.89 2.69 13.17
N ALA A 25 -9.28 1.68 12.40
CA ALA A 25 -9.79 0.39 12.86
C ALA A 25 -8.80 -0.73 12.47
N PRO A 26 -8.88 -1.92 13.07
CA PRO A 26 -8.00 -3.04 12.70
C PRO A 26 -8.08 -3.42 11.21
N GLU A 27 -9.22 -3.22 10.59
CA GLU A 27 -9.49 -3.45 9.17
C GLU A 27 -9.06 -2.28 8.26
N THR A 28 -8.65 -1.15 8.83
CA THR A 28 -8.15 -0.01 8.06
C THR A 28 -6.89 -0.41 7.30
N ALA A 29 -6.90 -0.15 6.00
CA ALA A 29 -5.84 -0.48 5.07
C ALA A 29 -4.93 0.71 4.83
N MET A 30 -3.63 0.44 4.88
CA MET A 30 -2.57 1.44 4.79
C MET A 30 -2.67 2.31 3.53
N SER A 31 -2.76 1.70 2.34
CA SER A 31 -2.79 2.46 1.08
C SER A 31 -4.20 2.97 0.75
N GLN A 32 -5.25 2.18 0.94
CA GLN A 32 -6.61 2.57 0.50
C GLN A 32 -7.31 3.54 1.44
N ASP A 33 -7.15 3.36 2.76
CA ASP A 33 -7.85 4.18 3.74
C ASP A 33 -6.92 5.29 4.25
N ALA A 34 -5.67 4.96 4.59
CA ALA A 34 -4.71 5.92 5.12
C ALA A 34 -3.88 6.65 4.05
N LEU A 35 -3.99 6.26 2.76
CA LEU A 35 -3.27 6.88 1.64
C LEU A 35 -1.74 6.94 1.87
N ILE A 36 -1.18 5.94 2.55
CA ILE A 36 0.28 5.76 2.65
C ILE A 36 0.74 5.03 1.39
N ASP A 37 1.40 5.76 0.51
CA ASP A 37 1.87 5.28 -0.79
C ASP A 37 3.22 5.88 -1.18
N GLY A 38 3.88 5.27 -2.17
CA GLY A 38 5.13 5.80 -2.73
C GLY A 38 6.20 6.13 -1.69
N ILE A 39 6.58 7.41 -1.62
CA ILE A 39 7.65 7.91 -0.74
C ILE A 39 7.24 7.85 0.74
N ASP A 40 5.95 8.02 1.04
CA ASP A 40 5.45 8.01 2.42
C ASP A 40 5.55 6.60 3.06
N VAL A 41 5.69 5.56 2.22
CA VAL A 41 5.87 4.18 2.67
C VAL A 41 7.26 3.98 3.27
N ASP A 42 8.30 4.60 2.71
CA ASP A 42 9.66 4.45 3.24
C ASP A 42 9.76 5.06 4.64
N ASP A 43 9.21 6.27 4.83
CA ASP A 43 9.16 6.95 6.13
C ASP A 43 8.30 6.17 7.14
N PHE A 44 7.16 5.62 6.70
CA PHE A 44 6.32 4.74 7.50
C PHE A 44 7.06 3.46 7.93
N VAL A 45 7.78 2.82 7.02
CA VAL A 45 8.55 1.59 7.27
C VAL A 45 9.70 1.84 8.23
N TRP A 46 10.44 2.94 8.09
CA TRP A 46 11.52 3.29 9.03
C TRP A 46 11.00 3.54 10.45
N ASP A 47 9.87 4.21 10.60
CA ASP A 47 9.27 4.43 11.91
C ASP A 47 8.73 3.14 12.55
N LEU A 48 8.25 2.20 11.74
CA LEU A 48 7.92 0.86 12.21
C LEU A 48 9.17 0.07 12.57
N GLU A 49 10.24 0.14 11.79
CA GLU A 49 11.51 -0.56 12.08
C GLU A 49 12.12 -0.07 13.39
N ALA A 50 12.03 1.22 13.68
CA ALA A 50 12.49 1.78 14.95
C ALA A 50 11.76 1.17 16.17
N GLN A 51 10.54 0.67 15.98
CA GLN A 51 9.70 0.09 17.04
C GLN A 51 9.76 -1.44 17.09
N PHE A 52 9.75 -2.10 15.93
CA PHE A 52 9.58 -3.54 15.79
C PHE A 52 10.82 -4.26 15.24
N GLY A 53 11.84 -3.50 14.83
CA GLY A 53 13.06 -4.02 14.24
C GLY A 53 12.89 -4.45 12.79
N SER A 54 13.86 -5.23 12.28
CA SER A 54 13.98 -5.54 10.86
C SER A 54 12.88 -6.45 10.30
N VAL A 55 11.99 -7.00 11.14
CA VAL A 55 10.84 -7.81 10.69
C VAL A 55 9.95 -7.05 9.72
N VAL A 56 9.86 -5.73 9.88
CA VAL A 56 9.06 -4.84 9.03
C VAL A 56 9.46 -5.02 7.55
N TRP A 57 10.75 -5.23 7.25
CA TRP A 57 11.25 -5.47 5.90
C TRP A 57 10.87 -6.83 5.29
N SER A 58 10.31 -7.75 6.08
CA SER A 58 9.78 -9.02 5.56
C SER A 58 8.45 -8.85 4.83
N VAL A 59 7.73 -7.76 5.10
CA VAL A 59 6.48 -7.42 4.41
C VAL A 59 6.81 -7.05 2.96
N PRO A 60 6.09 -7.60 1.96
CA PRO A 60 6.31 -7.26 0.56
C PRO A 60 5.69 -5.89 0.25
N TRP A 61 6.28 -4.81 0.78
CA TRP A 61 5.75 -3.44 0.71
C TRP A 61 5.32 -3.03 -0.69
N GLY A 62 6.14 -3.31 -1.71
CA GLY A 62 5.82 -3.01 -3.11
C GLY A 62 4.56 -3.71 -3.65
N ARG A 63 4.00 -4.69 -2.96
CA ARG A 63 2.68 -5.27 -3.30
C ARG A 63 1.53 -4.36 -2.85
N PHE A 64 1.72 -3.61 -1.76
CA PHE A 64 0.71 -2.83 -1.06
C PHE A 64 0.93 -1.32 -1.16
N SER A 65 2.10 -0.86 -1.61
CA SER A 65 2.46 0.54 -1.79
C SER A 65 2.57 0.99 -3.24
N ASP A 66 2.58 0.04 -4.20
CA ASP A 66 2.81 0.35 -5.60
C ASP A 66 1.58 1.00 -6.24
N GLN A 67 1.72 2.31 -6.39
CA GLN A 67 0.85 3.19 -7.12
C GLN A 67 1.39 3.58 -8.50
N THR A 68 2.03 2.66 -9.23
CA THR A 68 2.18 2.81 -10.69
C THR A 68 0.84 3.08 -11.39
N THR A 69 -0.30 2.85 -10.71
CA THR A 69 -1.64 3.29 -11.10
C THR A 69 -2.00 4.72 -10.68
N SER A 70 -1.51 5.28 -9.57
CA SER A 70 -1.84 6.68 -9.16
C SER A 70 -1.00 7.74 -9.86
N PHE A 71 0.09 7.37 -10.54
CA PHE A 71 0.70 8.22 -11.55
C PHE A 71 -0.27 8.55 -12.72
N ARG A 72 -1.38 7.80 -12.86
CA ARG A 72 -2.48 8.13 -13.78
C ARG A 72 -3.31 9.33 -13.33
N GLY A 73 -3.26 9.74 -12.06
CA GLY A 73 -3.96 10.93 -11.55
C GLY A 73 -3.39 12.25 -12.11
N CYS A 74 -2.07 12.31 -12.29
CA CYS A 74 -1.41 13.42 -13.03
C CYS A 74 -1.41 13.22 -14.55
N GLY A 75 -1.79 12.02 -15.03
CA GLY A 75 -1.81 11.67 -16.44
C GLY A 75 -2.90 12.37 -17.26
N CYS A 76 -3.92 12.97 -16.64
CA CYS A 76 -5.05 13.57 -17.37
C CYS A 76 -4.64 14.70 -18.33
N ALA A 77 -3.56 15.44 -18.05
CA ALA A 77 -3.05 16.47 -18.94
C ALA A 77 -2.22 15.93 -20.12
N LEU A 78 -1.63 14.74 -19.99
CA LEU A 78 -0.76 14.10 -20.99
C LEU A 78 -1.41 12.87 -21.66
N LEU A 79 -2.64 12.52 -21.28
CA LEU A 79 -3.45 11.45 -21.85
C LEU A 79 -3.45 11.41 -23.38
N PRO A 80 -3.65 12.52 -24.13
CA PRO A 80 -3.64 12.45 -25.58
C PRO A 80 -2.27 12.05 -26.15
N PHE A 81 -1.18 12.59 -25.60
CA PHE A 81 0.18 12.25 -26.04
C PHE A 81 0.57 10.81 -25.67
N TRP A 82 0.23 10.37 -24.46
CA TRP A 82 0.51 9.02 -24.00
C TRP A 82 -0.29 7.97 -24.78
N THR A 83 -1.56 8.26 -25.09
CA THR A 83 -2.40 7.37 -25.92
C THR A 83 -1.82 7.23 -27.33
N ILE A 84 -1.39 8.33 -27.96
CA ILE A 84 -0.77 8.31 -29.30
C ILE A 84 0.55 7.54 -29.28
N TRP A 85 1.42 7.80 -28.30
CA TRP A 85 2.69 7.08 -28.14
C TRP A 85 2.47 5.57 -27.97
N ARG A 86 1.47 5.19 -27.19
CA ARG A 86 1.13 3.80 -26.89
C ARG A 86 0.50 3.06 -28.07
N VAL A 87 -0.28 3.75 -28.91
CA VAL A 87 -0.75 3.21 -30.19
C VAL A 87 0.44 2.93 -31.14
N PHE A 88 1.47 3.79 -31.08
CA PHE A 88 2.68 3.63 -31.90
C PHE A 88 3.55 2.44 -31.44
N TRP A 89 3.61 2.17 -30.13
CA TRP A 89 4.34 1.04 -29.55
C TRP A 89 3.53 -0.26 -29.40
N TRP A 90 2.22 -0.22 -29.68
CA TRP A 90 1.30 -1.35 -29.66
C TRP A 90 1.86 -2.63 -30.30
N PRO A 91 2.43 -2.61 -31.53
CA PRO A 91 2.87 -3.85 -32.17
C PRO A 91 4.11 -4.50 -31.51
N PHE A 92 4.76 -3.83 -30.56
CA PHE A 92 5.99 -4.31 -29.91
C PHE A 92 5.81 -4.82 -28.48
N GLU A 93 4.77 -4.41 -27.75
CA GLU A 93 4.70 -4.65 -26.29
C GLU A 93 3.91 -5.88 -25.85
N GLY A 94 3.15 -6.56 -26.73
CA GLY A 94 2.65 -7.94 -26.51
C GLY A 94 1.79 -8.24 -25.27
N ARG A 95 1.61 -7.30 -24.34
CA ARG A 95 0.74 -7.43 -23.16
C ARG A 95 -0.21 -6.26 -23.14
N LEU A 96 -1.49 -6.57 -23.36
CA LEU A 96 -2.59 -5.70 -23.00
C LEU A 96 -2.38 -5.22 -21.56
N ILE A 97 -2.61 -3.92 -21.36
CA ILE A 97 -2.96 -3.25 -20.10
C ILE A 97 -2.91 -4.24 -18.93
N PRO A 98 -1.96 -4.16 -17.97
CA PRO A 98 -2.12 -4.90 -16.74
C PRO A 98 -3.52 -4.51 -16.22
N LEU A 99 -4.41 -5.50 -16.14
CA LEU A 99 -5.70 -5.33 -15.51
C LEU A 99 -5.44 -4.59 -14.19
N PRO A 100 -6.25 -3.59 -13.81
CA PRO A 100 -6.18 -3.10 -12.44
C PRO A 100 -6.21 -4.36 -11.56
N LYS A 101 -5.15 -4.58 -10.76
CA LYS A 101 -5.01 -5.83 -9.99
C LYS A 101 -6.36 -6.08 -9.32
N GLU A 102 -6.98 -7.21 -9.67
CA GLU A 102 -8.31 -7.58 -9.21
C GLU A 102 -8.32 -7.51 -7.68
N ALA A 103 -9.15 -6.62 -7.13
CA ALA A 103 -9.17 -6.24 -5.71
C ALA A 103 -7.78 -5.86 -5.18
N GLU A 104 -7.48 -4.56 -5.06
CA GLU A 104 -6.24 -4.13 -4.40
C GLU A 104 -6.14 -4.82 -3.03
N GLU A 105 -5.19 -5.74 -2.92
CA GLU A 105 -4.98 -6.52 -1.70
C GLU A 105 -4.72 -5.53 -0.56
N ARG A 106 -5.47 -5.66 0.53
CA ARG A 106 -5.48 -4.68 1.62
C ARG A 106 -4.49 -5.09 2.69
N LEU A 107 -3.41 -4.32 2.84
CA LEU A 107 -2.57 -4.43 4.03
C LEU A 107 -3.24 -3.69 5.19
N THR A 108 -4.01 -4.43 5.99
CA THR A 108 -4.76 -3.89 7.13
C THR A 108 -3.87 -3.75 8.37
N VAL A 109 -4.26 -2.85 9.29
CA VAL A 109 -3.59 -2.67 10.59
C VAL A 109 -3.47 -4.00 11.35
N ARG A 110 -4.54 -4.80 11.37
CA ARG A 110 -4.56 -6.12 12.00
C ARG A 110 -3.55 -7.07 11.38
N HIS A 111 -3.52 -7.13 10.04
CA HIS A 111 -2.65 -8.05 9.34
C HIS A 111 -1.18 -7.65 9.52
N LEU A 112 -0.88 -6.37 9.40
CA LEU A 112 0.45 -5.85 9.66
C LEU A 112 0.88 -6.12 11.10
N ALA A 113 0.02 -5.83 12.10
CA ALA A 113 0.31 -6.13 13.50
C ALA A 113 0.57 -7.61 13.74
N LYS A 114 -0.20 -8.51 13.11
CA LYS A 114 0.03 -9.95 13.18
C LYS A 114 1.41 -10.35 12.64
N VAL A 115 1.83 -9.80 11.50
CA VAL A 115 3.17 -10.06 10.94
C VAL A 115 4.28 -9.59 11.87
N LEU A 116 4.09 -8.43 12.51
CA LEU A 116 5.05 -7.88 13.47
C LEU A 116 5.13 -8.74 14.75
N ASP A 117 3.99 -9.22 15.24
CA ASP A 117 3.91 -10.10 16.41
C ASP A 117 4.50 -11.49 16.13
N GLU A 118 4.26 -12.05 14.93
CA GLU A 118 4.74 -13.37 14.51
C GLU A 118 6.22 -13.36 14.11
N GLY A 119 6.80 -12.19 13.83
CA GLY A 119 8.20 -12.08 13.41
C GLY A 119 8.45 -12.51 11.96
N ALA A 120 7.41 -12.79 11.18
CA ALA A 120 7.50 -13.30 9.83
C ALA A 120 6.26 -12.94 8.99
N TRP A 121 6.47 -12.71 7.70
CA TRP A 121 5.39 -12.51 6.74
C TRP A 121 4.45 -13.72 6.68
N CYS A 122 3.16 -13.46 6.79
CA CYS A 122 2.09 -14.41 6.47
C CYS A 122 1.17 -13.77 5.42
N GLU A 123 0.62 -14.57 4.51
CA GLU A 123 -0.29 -14.05 3.48
C GLU A 123 -1.58 -13.53 4.12
N PRO A 124 -2.13 -12.40 3.65
CA PRO A 124 -3.46 -11.97 4.06
C PRO A 124 -4.47 -13.02 3.61
N GLU A 125 -5.33 -13.48 4.52
CA GLU A 125 -6.48 -14.29 4.13
C GLU A 125 -7.31 -13.45 3.14
N GLU A 126 -7.54 -14.00 1.94
CA GLU A 126 -8.31 -13.33 0.88
C GLU A 126 -9.58 -12.74 1.50
N VAL A 127 -9.68 -11.40 1.50
CA VAL A 127 -10.91 -10.74 1.92
C VAL A 127 -11.91 -10.98 0.79
N LEU A 128 -12.67 -12.07 0.90
CA LEU A 128 -13.80 -12.35 0.03
C LEU A 128 -14.73 -11.11 0.00
N PRO A 129 -15.24 -10.73 -1.18
CA PRO A 129 -16.03 -9.51 -1.38
C PRO A 129 -17.33 -9.45 -0.57
#